data_AF-A0AAV8ZU84-F1
#
_entry.id   AF-A0AAV8ZU84-F1
#
_cell.length_a   1.000
_cell.length_b   1.000
_cell.length_c   1.000
_cell.angle_alpha   90.00
_cell.angle_beta   90.00
_cell.angle_gamma   90.00
#
_symmetry.space_group_name_H-M   'P 1'
#
loop_
_entity.id
_entity.type
_entity.pdbx_description
1 polymer ?
#
loop_
_entity_poly.entity_id
_entity_poly.type
_entity_poly.pdbx_seq_one_letter_code
_entity_poly.pdbx_strand_id
1 'polypeptide(L)' 'MTGGQPQYFLLEVYDWKTGILQANVSAKFPLFIVSGLDPGKVLKMVVYSANSKGRSESVLLEGFTLKVAEKQTGK' A
#
# COMPACT_ATOMS: atom_id res chain seq x y z
N MET A 1 -23.85 -13.75 20.59
CA MET A 1 -22.69 -13.10 19.94
C MET A 1 -23.04 -12.98 18.46
N THR A 2 -23.27 -11.78 17.93
CA THR A 2 -23.58 -11.61 16.50
C THR A 2 -22.32 -11.97 15.70
N GLY A 3 -22.41 -13.05 14.91
CA GLY A 3 -21.33 -13.56 14.07
C GLY A 3 -21.03 -12.62 12.91
N GLY A 4 -20.26 -11.56 13.19
CA GLY A 4 -19.68 -10.70 12.16
C GLY A 4 -18.80 -11.55 11.24
N GLN A 5 -19.01 -11.42 9.92
CA GLN A 5 -18.20 -12.16 8.96
C GLN A 5 -16.72 -11.77 9.12
N PRO A 6 -15.78 -12.73 9.00
CA PRO A 6 -14.36 -12.42 8.97
C PRO A 6 -14.06 -11.39 7.88
N GLN A 7 -13.37 -10.33 8.27
CA GLN A 7 -13.07 -9.18 7.44
C GLN A 7 -11.55 -9.11 7.26
N TYR A 8 -11.09 -8.92 6.02
CA TYR A 8 -9.70 -8.61 5.73
C TYR A 8 -9.56 -7.15 5.31
N PHE A 9 -8.38 -6.59 5.56
CA PHE A 9 -7.97 -5.27 5.09
C PHE A 9 -6.94 -5.45 4.00
N LEU A 10 -7.03 -4.65 2.95
CA LEU A 10 -6.16 -4.70 1.80
C LEU A 10 -5.54 -3.33 1.58
N LEU A 11 -4.27 -3.33 1.20
CA LEU A 11 -3.51 -2.18 0.74
C LEU A 11 -2.94 -2.52 -0.63
N GLU A 12 -3.31 -1.72 -1.62
CA GLU A 12 -2.67 -1.70 -2.93
C GLU A 12 -1.80 -0.44 -3.03
N VAL A 13 -0.54 -0.60 -3.44
CA VAL A 13 0.42 0.48 -3.62
C VAL A 13 0.77 0.56 -5.10
N TYR A 14 0.57 1.73 -5.71
CA TYR A 14 0.85 2.00 -7.11
C TYR A 14 1.89 3.11 -7.24
N ASP A 15 2.76 3.03 -8.25
CA ASP A 15 3.53 4.19 -8.69
C ASP A 15 2.54 5.21 -9.29
N TRP A 16 2.51 6.42 -8.73
CA TRP A 16 1.54 7.45 -9.15
C TRP A 16 1.69 7.85 -10.62
N LYS A 17 2.91 7.83 -11.15
CA LYS A 17 3.18 8.27 -12.53
C LYS A 17 2.78 7.21 -13.55
N THR A 18 3.13 5.95 -13.28
CA THR A 18 2.94 4.86 -14.26
C THR A 18 1.65 4.09 -14.04
N GLY A 19 1.06 4.17 -12.85
CA GLY A 19 -0.09 3.35 -12.44
C GLY A 19 0.28 1.89 -12.19
N ILE A 20 1.57 1.52 -12.20
CA ILE A 20 2.01 0.13 -11.99
C ILE A 20 1.88 -0.25 -10.52
N LEU A 21 1.23 -1.38 -10.25
CA LEU A 21 1.13 -1.98 -8.91
C LEU A 21 2.51 -2.41 -8.41
N GLN A 22 2.94 -1.80 -7.31
CA GLN A 22 4.21 -2.06 -6.64
C GLN A 22 4.04 -3.11 -5.53
N ALA A 23 2.92 -3.09 -4.82
CA ALA A 23 2.62 -4.04 -3.76
C ALA A 23 1.11 -4.25 -3.59
N ASN A 24 0.71 -5.48 -3.26
CA ASN A 24 -0.63 -5.83 -2.82
C ASN A 24 -0.51 -6.63 -1.53
N VAL A 25 -1.02 -6.10 -0.43
CA VAL A 25 -0.87 -6.68 0.90
C VAL A 25 -2.25 -6.82 1.53
N SER A 26 -2.51 -7.98 2.14
CA SER A 26 -3.71 -8.21 2.95
C SER A 26 -3.34 -8.48 4.40
N ALA A 27 -4.20 -8.06 5.33
CA ALA A 27 -4.00 -8.20 6.76
C ALA A 27 -5.34 -8.40 7.49
N LYS A 28 -5.30 -9.06 8.66
CA LYS A 28 -6.48 -9.23 9.54
C LYS A 28 -6.84 -7.97 10.32
N PHE A 29 -5.88 -7.06 10.47
CA PHE A 29 -6.03 -5.75 11.10
C PHE A 29 -5.58 -4.68 10.10
N PRO A 30 -6.05 -3.42 10.18
CA PRO A 30 -5.70 -2.35 9.26
C PRO A 30 -4.29 -1.78 9.55
N LEU A 31 -3.30 -2.67 9.66
CA LEU A 31 -1.90 -2.36 9.88
C LEU A 31 -1.09 -3.05 8.78
N PHE A 32 -0.34 -2.26 8.01
CA PHE A 32 0.41 -2.74 6.86
C PHE A 32 1.88 -2.37 6.99
N ILE A 33 2.75 -3.32 6.65
CA ILE A 33 4.18 -3.10 6.49
C ILE A 33 4.51 -3.43 5.04
N VAL A 34 4.99 -2.44 4.29
CA VAL A 34 5.39 -2.60 2.89
C VAL A 34 6.88 -2.31 2.80
N SER A 35 7.62 -3.19 2.13
CA SER A 35 9.06 -3.09 1.94
C SER A 35 9.42 -3.42 0.49
N GLY A 36 10.66 -3.11 0.09
CA GLY A 36 11.11 -3.36 -1.29
C GLY A 36 10.52 -2.43 -2.33
N LEU A 37 9.99 -1.26 -1.91
CA LEU A 37 9.53 -0.23 -2.84
C LEU A 37 10.71 0.48 -3.48
N ASP A 38 10.60 0.75 -4.78
CA ASP A 38 11.60 1.52 -5.51
C ASP A 38 11.80 2.91 -4.88
N PRO A 39 13.04 3.39 -4.76
CA PRO A 39 13.34 4.70 -4.22
C PRO A 39 12.92 5.85 -5.14
N GLY A 40 12.67 7.02 -4.57
CA GLY A 40 12.37 8.25 -5.30
C GLY A 40 11.01 8.28 -6.03
N LYS A 41 10.09 7.38 -5.67
CA LYS A 41 8.74 7.29 -6.22
C LYS A 41 7.72 8.11 -5.43
N VAL A 42 6.74 8.66 -6.15
CA VAL A 42 5.45 9.11 -5.58
C VAL A 42 4.48 7.95 -5.71
N LEU A 43 3.75 7.66 -4.65
CA LEU A 43 2.90 6.49 -4.51
C LEU A 43 1.45 6.90 -4.34
N LYS A 44 0.57 6.19 -5.05
CA LYS A 44 -0.86 6.15 -4.79
C LYS A 44 -1.17 4.88 -4.01
N MET A 45 -1.82 5.00 -2.86
CA MET A 45 -2.18 3.86 -2.03
C MET A 45 -3.70 3.78 -1.90
N VAL A 46 -4.25 2.59 -2.09
CA VAL A 46 -5.68 2.32 -1.99
C VAL A 46 -5.89 1.33 -0.85
N VAL A 47 -6.62 1.76 0.18
CA VAL A 47 -6.95 0.93 1.35
C VAL A 47 -8.43 0.63 1.36
N TYR A 48 -8.77 -0.62 1.62
CA TYR A 48 -10.16 -1.05 1.77
C TYR A 48 -10.27 -2.31 2.61
N SER A 49 -11.50 -2.68 2.93
CA SER A 49 -11.80 -3.92 3.61
C SER A 49 -12.65 -4.81 2.67
N ALA A 50 -12.37 -6.11 2.59
CA ALA A 50 -13.25 -7.10 1.93
C ALA A 50 -13.64 -8.32 2.80
N ASN A 51 -14.92 -8.72 2.73
CA ASN A 51 -15.47 -9.94 3.33
C ASN A 51 -16.31 -10.71 2.29
N SER A 52 -16.99 -11.78 2.70
CA SER A 52 -17.78 -12.61 1.76
C SER A 52 -19.00 -11.91 1.16
N LYS A 53 -19.40 -10.73 1.64
CA LYS A 53 -20.45 -9.88 1.04
C LYS A 53 -19.91 -8.85 0.05
N GLY A 54 -18.60 -8.58 0.05
CA GLY A 54 -17.98 -7.62 -0.86
C GLY A 54 -16.95 -6.73 -0.19
N ARG A 55 -16.68 -5.60 -0.85
CA ARG A 55 -15.65 -4.64 -0.48
C ARG A 55 -16.28 -3.34 0.02
N SER A 56 -15.66 -2.71 1.02
CA SER A 56 -16.03 -1.38 1.48
C SER A 56 -15.63 -0.29 0.49
N GLU A 57 -16.13 0.92 0.70
CA GLU A 57 -15.53 2.12 0.09
C GLU A 57 -14.02 2.18 0.37
N SER A 58 -13.31 2.80 -0.55
CA SER A 58 -11.85 2.84 -0.55
C SER A 58 -11.34 4.16 -0.03
N VAL A 59 -10.29 4.11 0.78
CA VAL A 59 -9.54 5.29 1.21
C VAL A 59 -8.31 5.43 0.33
N LEU A 60 -8.13 6.63 -0.23
CA LEU A 60 -6.94 6.99 -0.99
C LEU A 60 -5.94 7.69 -0.07
N LEU A 61 -4.71 7.21 -0.11
CA LEU A 61 -3.57 7.79 0.59
C LEU A 61 -2.48 8.11 -0.44
N GLU A 62 -1.76 9.20 -0.22
CA GLU A 62 -0.61 9.58 -1.04
C GLU A 62 0.65 9.58 -0.18
N GLY A 63 1.76 9.19 -0.79
CA GLY A 63 3.05 9.14 -0.09
C GLY A 63 4.21 9.11 -1.07
N PHE A 64 5.42 9.04 -0.55
CA PHE A 64 6.62 8.95 -1.38
C PHE A 64 7.73 8.17 -0.68
N THR A 65 8.55 7.51 -1.48
CA THR A 65 9.81 6.89 -1.03
C THR A 65 10.95 7.89 -1.14
N LEU A 66 11.91 7.80 -0.24
CA LEU A 66 13.13 8.61 -0.30
C LEU A 66 13.99 8.24 -1.51
N LYS A 67 14.73 9.21 -2.06
CA LYS A 67 15.77 8.93 -3.06
C LYS A 67 16.96 8.25 -2.38
N VAL A 68 17.64 7.35 -3.09
CA VAL A 68 18.95 6.86 -2.65
C VAL A 68 19.93 8.03 -2.74
N ALA A 69 20.64 8.31 -1.65
CA ALA A 69 21.76 9.24 -1.71
C ALA A 69 22.86 8.64 -2.58
N GLU A 70 23.23 9.32 -3.66
CA GLU A 70 24.43 8.97 -4.42
C GLU A 70 25.63 9.19 -3.50
N LYS A 71 26.34 8.12 -3.12
CA LYS A 71 27.65 8.28 -2.47
C LYS A 71 28.58 8.93 -3.49
N GLN A 72 28.84 10.22 -3.35
CA GLN A 72 29.99 10.85 -3.99
C GLN A 72 31.25 10.27 -3.32
N THR A 73 31.84 9.23 -3.89
CA THR A 73 33.24 8.91 -3.63
C THR A 73 34.06 9.97 -4.36
N GLY A 74 34.37 11.06 -3.65
CA GLY A 74 35.28 12.09 -4.12
C GLY A 74 36.62 11.46 -4.51
N LYS A 75 37.08 11.79 -5.72
CA LYS A 75 38.40 11.45 -6.22
C LYS A 75 39.42 12.49 -5.76
#